data_AF-A0A940CUY9-F1
#
_entry.id   AF-A0A940CUY9-F1
#
_cell.length_a   1.000
_cell.length_b   1.000
_cell.length_c   1.000
_cell.angle_alpha   90.00
_cell.angle_beta   90.00
_cell.angle_gamma   90.00
#
_symmetry.space_group_name_H-M   'P 1'
#
loop_
_entity.id
_entity.type
_entity.pdbx_description
1 polymer ?
#
loop_
_entity_poly.entity_id
_entity_poly.type
_entity_poly.pdbx_seq_one_letter_code
_entity_poly.pdbx_strand_id
1 'polypeptide(L)'
;MNFVWDNCRGNETIIRKMIFGNIEDIKELLKICGKSELRRIFLRNSHRFHGRDKSYWQLILEVSDEQINLEAKGSFRKDTGTRYFP
;
A
#
# COMPACT_ATOMS: atom_id res chain seq x y z
N MET A 1 -19.46 3.82 7.00
CA MET A 1 -19.58 4.15 5.56
C MET A 1 -19.17 2.90 4.81
N ASN A 2 -20.10 2.21 4.14
CA ASN A 2 -19.78 1.01 3.35
C ASN A 2 -19.35 1.46 1.96
N PHE A 3 -18.05 1.41 1.70
CA PHE A 3 -17.52 1.67 0.37
C PHE A 3 -17.72 0.42 -0.49
N VAL A 4 -18.40 0.57 -1.63
CA VAL A 4 -18.57 -0.49 -2.63
C VAL A 4 -17.30 -0.53 -3.47
N TRP A 5 -16.38 -1.42 -3.08
CA TRP A 5 -15.08 -1.57 -3.77
C TRP A 5 -15.15 -2.51 -4.99
N ASP A 6 -16.33 -3.06 -5.31
CA ASP A 6 -16.54 -4.12 -6.30
C ASP A 6 -16.05 -3.78 -7.71
N ASN A 7 -15.97 -2.49 -8.07
CA ASN A 7 -15.47 -2.04 -9.37
C ASN A 7 -13.96 -1.77 -9.41
N CYS A 8 -13.25 -1.85 -8.28
CA CYS A 8 -11.79 -1.80 -8.24
C CYS A 8 -11.25 -3.23 -8.18
N ARG A 9 -10.29 -3.58 -9.04
CA ARG A 9 -9.62 -4.88 -9.04
C ARG A 9 -8.12 -4.70 -8.81
N GLY A 10 -7.50 -5.71 -8.18
CA GLY A 10 -6.04 -5.75 -7.96
C GLY A 10 -5.57 -4.94 -6.75
N ASN A 11 -4.32 -4.46 -6.81
CA ASN A 11 -3.63 -3.81 -5.69
C ASN A 11 -4.36 -2.55 -5.18
N GLU A 12 -5.10 -1.85 -6.04
CA GLU A 12 -5.82 -0.63 -5.65
C GLU A 12 -6.90 -0.91 -4.59
N THR A 13 -7.62 -2.02 -4.72
CA THR A 13 -8.63 -2.44 -3.75
C THR A 13 -8.01 -2.80 -2.41
N ILE A 14 -6.84 -3.45 -2.45
CA ILE A 14 -6.07 -3.79 -1.25
C ILE A 14 -5.64 -2.51 -0.54
N ILE A 15 -5.01 -1.57 -1.25
CA ILE A 15 -4.53 -0.30 -0.67
C ILE A 15 -5.70 0.50 -0.07
N ARG A 16 -6.84 0.55 -0.75
CA ARG A 16 -8.04 1.24 -0.25
C ARG A 16 -8.60 0.58 1.01
N LYS A 17 -8.72 -0.76 1.03
CA LYS A 17 -9.10 -1.49 2.25
C LYS A 17 -8.08 -1.30 3.37
N MET A 18 -6.80 -1.14 3.06
CA MET A 18 -5.79 -0.83 4.07
C MET A 18 -5.97 0.57 4.67
N ILE A 19 -6.36 1.58 3.89
CA ILE A 19 -6.51 2.96 4.36
C ILE A 19 -7.89 3.22 4.99
N PHE A 20 -8.95 2.70 4.38
CA PHE A 20 -10.34 3.03 4.71
C PHE A 20 -11.17 1.85 5.21
N GLY A 21 -10.60 0.64 5.20
CA GLY A 21 -11.31 -0.57 5.60
C GLY A 21 -11.61 -0.59 7.09
N ASN A 22 -12.66 -1.33 7.44
CA ASN A 22 -12.97 -1.63 8.82
C ASN A 22 -12.16 -2.85 9.32
N ILE A 23 -12.37 -3.25 10.57
CA ILE A 23 -11.65 -4.38 11.17
C ILE A 23 -11.89 -5.70 10.42
N GLU A 24 -13.09 -5.94 9.91
CA GLU A 24 -13.40 -7.16 9.15
C GLU A 24 -12.70 -7.16 7.79
N ASP A 25 -12.64 -6.01 7.10
CA ASP A 25 -11.85 -5.86 5.87
C ASP A 25 -10.37 -6.17 6.12
N ILE A 26 -9.82 -5.69 7.24
CA ILE A 26 -8.40 -5.91 7.61
C ILE A 26 -8.15 -7.39 7.91
N LYS A 27 -9.03 -8.05 8.66
CA LYS A 27 -8.93 -9.50 8.93
C LYS A 27 -9.00 -10.31 7.63
N GLU A 28 -9.92 -9.96 6.75
CA GLU A 28 -10.06 -10.59 5.45
C GLU A 28 -8.78 -10.42 4.62
N LEU A 29 -8.24 -9.19 4.54
CA LEU A 29 -6.98 -8.90 3.85
C LEU A 29 -5.82 -9.74 4.37
N LEU A 30 -5.66 -9.80 5.71
CA LEU A 30 -4.60 -10.58 6.33
C LEU A 30 -4.72 -12.08 6.02
N LYS A 31 -5.96 -12.59 5.91
CA LYS A 31 -6.23 -13.99 5.57
C LYS A 31 -5.99 -14.31 4.09
N ILE A 32 -6.44 -13.43 3.19
CA ILE A 32 -6.39 -13.68 1.73
C ILE A 32 -5.00 -13.39 1.16
N CYS A 33 -4.44 -12.22 1.44
CA CYS A 33 -3.18 -11.78 0.84
C CYS A 33 -1.98 -12.30 1.62
N GLY A 34 -2.12 -12.50 2.92
CA GLY A 34 -1.02 -12.83 3.81
C GLY A 34 -0.10 -11.63 4.09
N LYS A 35 0.65 -11.71 5.19
CA LYS A 35 1.47 -10.62 5.70
C LYS A 35 2.55 -10.15 4.71
N SER A 36 3.24 -11.08 4.05
CA SER A 36 4.35 -10.78 3.13
C SER A 36 3.91 -9.98 1.90
N GLU A 37 2.75 -10.32 1.33
CA GLU A 37 2.22 -9.61 0.17
C GLU A 37 1.72 -8.22 0.55
N LEU A 38 1.01 -8.10 1.68
CA LEU A 38 0.60 -6.80 2.20
C LEU A 38 1.79 -5.90 2.52
N ARG A 39 2.88 -6.46 3.05
CA ARG A 39 4.15 -5.74 3.26
C ARG A 39 4.72 -5.20 1.95
N ARG A 40 4.75 -6.02 0.90
CA ARG A 40 5.22 -5.62 -0.44
C ARG A 40 4.37 -4.48 -1.01
N ILE A 41 3.04 -4.60 -0.91
CA ILE A 41 2.09 -3.59 -1.38
C ILE A 41 2.24 -2.30 -0.58
N PHE A 42 2.33 -2.38 0.74
CA PHE A 42 2.54 -1.25 1.64
C PHE A 42 3.81 -0.49 1.31
N LEU A 43 4.95 -1.16 1.21
CA LEU A 43 6.24 -0.52 0.94
C LEU A 43 6.24 0.25 -0.38
N ARG A 44 5.75 -0.39 -1.46
CA ARG A 44 5.65 0.23 -2.80
C ARG A 44 4.69 1.41 -2.85
N ASN A 45 3.71 1.46 -1.95
CA ASN A 45 2.66 2.48 -1.94
C ASN A 45 2.68 3.33 -0.67
N SER A 46 3.78 3.30 0.09
CA SER A 46 3.90 3.90 1.42
C SER A 46 3.62 5.41 1.42
N HIS A 47 3.88 6.09 0.30
CA HIS A 47 3.56 7.50 0.08
C HIS A 47 2.07 7.85 0.17
N ARG A 48 1.17 6.85 0.02
CA ARG A 48 -0.29 7.01 0.10
C ARG A 48 -0.84 6.88 1.52
N PHE A 49 -0.01 6.38 2.45
CA PHE A 49 -0.39 6.18 3.85
C PHE A 49 0.08 7.38 4.67
N HIS A 50 -0.82 7.95 5.46
CA HIS A 50 -0.54 9.15 6.24
C HIS A 50 -0.88 8.95 7.72
N GLY A 51 -0.14 9.64 8.59
CA GLY A 51 -0.39 9.69 10.03
C GLY A 51 -0.63 8.32 10.64
N ARG A 52 -1.81 8.13 11.25
CA ARG A 52 -2.18 6.93 12.00
C ARG A 52 -2.20 5.67 11.15
N ASP A 53 -2.68 5.74 9.91
CA ASP A 53 -2.80 4.55 9.05
C ASP A 53 -1.42 4.00 8.70
N LYS A 54 -0.46 4.91 8.45
CA LYS A 54 0.93 4.52 8.19
C LYS A 54 1.54 3.82 9.40
N SER A 55 1.43 4.41 10.59
CA SER A 55 1.98 3.83 11.82
C SER A 55 1.33 2.49 12.16
N TYR A 56 0.02 2.36 11.93
CA TYR A 56 -0.71 1.10 12.11
C TYR A 56 -0.13 -0.01 11.22
N TRP A 57 0.03 0.24 9.92
CA TRP A 57 0.55 -0.76 9.00
C TRP A 57 2.04 -1.05 9.19
N GLN A 58 2.85 -0.08 9.63
CA GLN A 58 4.24 -0.33 10.03
C GLN A 58 4.33 -1.36 11.16
N LEU A 59 3.47 -1.22 12.17
CA LEU A 59 3.42 -2.15 13.30
C LEU A 59 2.95 -3.54 12.88
N ILE A 60 1.79 -3.61 12.19
CA ILE A 60 1.20 -4.88 11.76
C ILE A 60 2.14 -5.66 10.82
N LEU A 61 2.83 -4.96 9.92
CA LEU A 61 3.67 -5.56 8.88
C LEU A 61 5.16 -5.67 9.27
N GLU A 62 5.53 -5.20 10.47
CA GLU A 62 6.91 -5.18 10.98
C GLU A 62 7.88 -4.50 10.00
N VAL A 63 7.52 -3.28 9.61
CA VAL A 63 8.26 -2.46 8.65
C VAL A 63 8.90 -1.26 9.35
N SER A 64 10.22 -1.12 9.22
CA SER A 64 10.96 0.03 9.74
C SER A 64 10.90 1.24 8.78
N ASP A 65 11.15 2.43 9.32
CA ASP A 65 11.28 3.64 8.49
C ASP A 65 12.42 3.54 7.48
N GLU A 66 13.51 2.85 7.81
CA GLU A 66 14.62 2.59 6.87
C GLU A 66 14.15 1.84 5.63
N GLN A 67 13.31 0.81 5.79
CA GLN A 67 12.77 0.04 4.67
C GLN A 67 11.85 0.89 3.78
N ILE A 68 11.03 1.75 4.40
CA ILE A 68 10.18 2.70 3.67
C ILE A 68 11.03 3.69 2.88
N ASN A 69 12.08 4.23 3.52
CA ASN A 69 12.99 5.19 2.89
C ASN A 69 13.79 4.58 1.73
N LEU A 70 14.24 3.33 1.87
CA LEU A 70 14.94 2.60 0.80
C LEU A 70 14.05 2.39 -0.43
N GLU A 71 12.82 1.92 -0.23
CA GLU A 71 11.87 1.72 -1.32
C GLU A 71 11.42 3.04 -1.96
N ALA A 72 11.23 4.09 -1.15
CA ALA A 72 10.95 5.42 -1.67
C ALA A 72 12.09 5.92 -2.58
N LYS A 73 13.35 5.79 -2.14
CA LYS A 73 14.54 6.16 -2.94
C LYS A 73 14.66 5.37 -4.24
N GLY A 74 14.30 4.09 -4.24
CA GLY A 74 14.27 3.25 -5.45
C GLY A 74 13.16 3.60 -6.44
N SER A 75 12.07 4.20 -5.95
CA SER A 75 10.88 4.57 -6.74
C SER A 75 11.01 5.94 -7.45
N PHE A 76 11.92 6.81 -7.00
CA PHE A 76 12.24 8.06 -7.69
C PHE A 76 12.97 7.80 -9.02
N ARG A 77 12.19 7.53 -10.07
CA ARG A 77 12.57 7.66 -11.49
C ARG A 77 13.76 6.81 -11.95
N LYS A 78 13.52 5.52 -12.22
CA LYS A 78 14.30 4.80 -13.25
C LYS A 78 13.74 4.91 -14.66
N ASP A 79 12.55 5.48 -14.80
CA ASP A 79 11.94 5.70 -16.11
C ASP A 79 12.01 7.20 -16.45
N THR A 80 13.19 7.62 -16.93
CA THR A 80 13.26 8.81 -17.79
C THR A 80 12.79 8.37 -19.17
N GLY A 81 11.51 8.04 -19.28
CA GLY A 81 10.88 7.82 -20.57
C GLY A 81 11.08 9.10 -21.38
N THR A 82 11.93 9.02 -22.40
CA THR A 82 12.13 10.08 -23.39
C THR A 82 10.77 10.41 -23.96
N ARG A 83 10.15 11.50 -23.48
CA ARG A 83 8.88 11.96 -24.02
C ARG A 83 9.16 12.58 -25.38
N TYR A 84 8.94 11.81 -26.43
CA TYR A 84 8.78 12.36 -27.76
C TYR A 84 7.47 13.12 -27.78
N PHE A 85 7.56 14.45 -27.68
CA PHE A 85 6.45 15.32 -28.07
C PHE A 85 6.48 15.46 -29.60
N PRO A 86 5.36 15.23 -30.30
CA PRO A 86 5.24 15.52 -31.73
C PRO A 86 5.34 17.03 -32.01
#